data_AF-W9V0R6-F1
#
_entry.id   AF-W9V0R6-F1
#
_cell.length_a   1.000
_cell.length_b   1.000
_cell.length_c   1.000
_cell.angle_alpha   90.00
_cell.angle_beta   90.00
_cell.angle_gamma   90.00
#
_symmetry.space_group_name_H-M   'P 1'
#
loop_
_entity.id
_entity.type
_entity.pdbx_description
1 polymer ?
#
loop_
_entity_poly.entity_id
_entity_poly.type
_entity_poly.pdbx_seq_one_letter_code
_entity_poly.pdbx_strand_id
1 'polypeptide(L)'
;MSVAIRCLSGLGDKAPAAILLQADGVNLLLDAGGALQSGEAIDWPRQLEGIKLDAILITHDHIDHIGGVAQLDFNIPLYCTEIAALSLPKGRDWHPLPLRGTCRIAGISVTTGLNGHSLGGVWLHFGLDEGIYYSGDISLESLSFAFDWPPKAKVALLDASYGDYDQPQQACIDALMERMRPQSLLPVPPSGRALEMAIQLEQRGYTVSLDPVCVAFLEQVRSLSPRYFQEAFMRHWRNFRRGFGWKVI
;
A
#
# COMPACT_ATOMS: atom_id res chain seq x y z
N MET A 1 -12.10 -4.90 28.39
CA MET A 1 -11.84 -5.34 27.01
C MET A 1 -10.35 -5.60 26.93
N SER A 2 -9.90 -6.83 26.64
CA SER A 2 -8.47 -7.11 26.45
C SER A 2 -8.16 -7.11 24.96
N VAL A 3 -7.24 -6.25 24.56
CA VAL A 3 -6.66 -6.23 23.21
C VAL A 3 -5.29 -6.89 23.29
N ALA A 4 -4.97 -7.78 22.35
CA ALA A 4 -3.64 -8.32 22.15
C ALA A 4 -3.21 -8.13 20.69
N ILE A 5 -1.98 -7.68 20.50
CA ILE A 5 -1.36 -7.50 19.18
C ILE A 5 -0.11 -8.37 19.15
N ARG A 6 0.02 -9.20 18.11
CA ARG A 6 1.18 -10.07 17.88
C ARG A 6 1.71 -9.83 16.48
N CYS A 7 2.92 -9.29 16.37
CA CYS A 7 3.64 -9.24 15.10
C CYS A 7 4.14 -10.65 14.79
N LEU A 8 3.54 -11.30 13.80
CA LEU A 8 3.94 -12.64 13.35
C LEU A 8 5.16 -12.55 12.42
N SER A 9 5.29 -11.44 11.70
CA SER A 9 6.42 -11.08 10.83
C SER A 9 6.43 -9.55 10.58
N GLY A 10 7.49 -9.03 9.96
CA GLY A 10 7.63 -7.60 9.63
C GLY A 10 8.17 -6.73 10.78
N LEU A 11 8.72 -7.32 11.84
CA LEU A 11 9.31 -6.60 12.97
C LEU A 11 10.84 -6.71 12.95
N GLY A 12 11.53 -5.57 12.99
CA GLY A 12 12.98 -5.48 13.13
C GLY A 12 13.80 -5.56 11.83
N ASP A 13 13.17 -5.96 10.73
CA ASP A 13 13.75 -5.96 9.38
C ASP A 13 12.64 -5.85 8.33
N LYS A 14 13.00 -5.52 7.09
CA LYS A 14 12.07 -5.58 5.95
C LYS A 14 11.72 -7.04 5.65
N ALA A 15 10.53 -7.43 6.05
CA ALA A 15 10.02 -8.79 5.96
C ALA A 15 8.52 -8.77 5.63
N PRO A 16 7.95 -9.91 5.18
CA PRO A 16 6.52 -9.97 4.86
C PRO A 16 5.65 -9.54 6.05
N ALA A 17 4.78 -8.55 5.87
CA ALA A 17 3.94 -8.02 6.93
C ALA A 17 2.84 -9.02 7.32
N ALA A 18 2.75 -9.35 8.61
CA ALA A 18 1.67 -10.16 9.14
C ALA A 18 1.48 -9.85 10.63
N ILE A 19 0.37 -9.20 10.98
CA ILE A 19 0.06 -8.83 12.36
C ILE A 19 -1.27 -9.46 12.77
N LEU A 20 -1.28 -10.17 13.88
CA LEU A 20 -2.50 -10.71 14.48
C LEU A 20 -3.02 -9.73 15.54
N LEU A 21 -4.24 -9.22 15.33
CA LEU A 21 -4.99 -8.41 16.28
C LEU A 21 -6.11 -9.26 16.89
N GLN A 22 -6.11 -9.38 18.21
CA GLN A 22 -7.11 -10.16 18.96
C GLN A 22 -7.85 -9.25 19.94
N ALA A 23 -9.18 -9.20 19.85
CA ALA A 23 -10.03 -8.43 20.74
C ALA A 23 -11.44 -9.02 20.79
N ASP A 24 -12.07 -9.05 21.97
CA ASP A 24 -13.45 -9.52 22.15
C ASP A 24 -13.77 -10.90 21.55
N GLY A 25 -12.79 -11.81 21.58
CA GLY A 25 -12.91 -13.15 21.00
C GLY A 25 -12.81 -13.20 19.47
N VAL A 26 -12.53 -12.07 18.82
CA VAL A 26 -12.30 -11.92 17.39
C VAL A 26 -10.80 -11.95 17.11
N ASN A 27 -10.39 -12.67 16.05
CA ASN A 27 -9.02 -12.73 15.56
C ASN A 27 -8.95 -12.14 14.14
N LEU A 28 -8.31 -11.00 13.99
CA LEU A 28 -8.09 -10.32 12.72
C LEU A 28 -6.62 -10.45 12.29
N LEU A 29 -6.38 -10.84 11.05
CA LEU A 29 -5.06 -10.78 10.44
C LEU A 29 -4.94 -9.47 9.65
N LEU A 30 -3.95 -8.64 9.97
CA LEU A 30 -3.63 -7.40 9.28
C LEU A 30 -2.43 -7.67 8.37
N ASP A 31 -2.66 -7.53 7.07
CA ASP A 31 -1.81 -7.98 5.98
C ASP A 31 -1.43 -9.47 6.04
N ALA A 32 -1.12 -10.02 4.88
CA ALA A 32 -0.71 -11.40 4.69
C ALA A 32 0.44 -11.42 3.69
N GLY A 33 1.60 -10.96 4.14
CA GLY A 33 2.77 -10.76 3.30
C GLY A 33 3.34 -12.03 2.69
N GLY A 34 3.79 -11.92 1.45
CA GLY A 34 4.55 -12.94 0.75
C GLY A 34 6.05 -12.65 0.71
N ALA A 35 6.82 -13.63 0.24
CA ALA A 35 8.26 -13.55 0.09
C ALA A 35 8.71 -12.34 -0.76
N LEU A 36 9.75 -11.63 -0.31
CA LEU A 36 10.32 -10.50 -1.03
C LEU A 36 11.26 -10.95 -2.14
N GLN A 37 11.86 -12.13 -1.98
CA GLN A 37 12.75 -12.73 -2.97
C GLN A 37 12.23 -14.10 -3.42
N SER A 38 12.55 -14.45 -4.67
CA SER A 38 12.19 -15.77 -5.21
C SER A 38 12.89 -16.88 -4.41
N GLY A 39 12.11 -17.84 -3.91
CA GLY A 39 12.62 -18.97 -3.13
C GLY A 39 12.79 -18.70 -1.63
N GLU A 40 12.52 -17.48 -1.16
CA GLU A 40 12.46 -17.18 0.27
C GLU A 40 11.19 -17.82 0.87
N ALA A 41 11.34 -18.46 2.04
CA ALA A 41 10.23 -19.07 2.75
C ALA A 41 9.51 -18.02 3.62
N ILE A 42 8.19 -18.15 3.75
CA ILE A 42 7.42 -17.40 4.75
C ILE A 42 6.97 -18.36 5.86
N ASP A 43 7.33 -18.04 7.11
CA ASP A 43 7.05 -18.91 8.26
C ASP A 43 5.89 -18.43 9.12
N TRP A 44 5.48 -17.16 8.99
CA TRP A 44 4.39 -16.59 9.79
C TRP A 44 3.06 -17.35 9.70
N PRO A 45 2.66 -18.02 8.59
CA PRO A 45 1.41 -18.76 8.56
C PRO A 45 1.37 -19.91 9.59
N ARG A 46 2.51 -20.53 9.91
CA ARG A 46 2.58 -21.59 10.93
C ARG A 46 2.25 -21.07 12.32
N GLN A 47 2.50 -19.79 12.59
CA GLN A 47 2.20 -19.17 13.89
C GLN A 47 0.70 -18.94 14.12
N LEU A 48 -0.13 -19.16 13.08
CA LEU A 48 -1.59 -19.14 13.13
C LEU A 48 -2.20 -20.52 13.39
N GLU A 49 -1.40 -21.58 13.51
CA GLU A 49 -1.92 -22.93 13.73
C GLU A 49 -2.78 -22.98 15.01
N GLY A 50 -3.99 -23.52 14.88
CA GLY A 50 -4.99 -23.54 15.96
C GLY A 50 -5.74 -22.22 16.20
N ILE A 51 -5.40 -21.14 15.49
CA ILE A 51 -6.11 -19.86 15.56
C ILE A 51 -7.16 -19.80 14.45
N LYS A 52 -8.43 -19.69 14.85
CA LYS A 52 -9.51 -19.39 13.90
C LYS A 52 -9.56 -17.90 13.62
N LEU A 53 -9.15 -17.50 12.41
CA LEU A 53 -9.30 -16.12 11.95
C LEU A 53 -10.76 -15.82 11.58
N ASP A 54 -11.22 -14.64 11.98
CA ASP A 54 -12.56 -14.12 11.63
C ASP A 54 -12.51 -13.26 10.36
N ALA A 55 -11.40 -12.57 10.14
CA ALA A 55 -11.16 -11.85 8.89
C ALA A 55 -9.67 -11.57 8.64
N ILE A 56 -9.36 -11.32 7.37
CA ILE A 56 -8.07 -10.82 6.89
C ILE A 56 -8.32 -9.42 6.31
N LEU A 57 -7.49 -8.44 6.67
CA LEU A 57 -7.57 -7.08 6.16
C LEU A 57 -6.26 -6.76 5.44
N ILE A 58 -6.33 -6.42 4.15
CA ILE A 58 -5.17 -6.07 3.32
C ILE A 58 -5.14 -4.56 3.09
N THR A 59 -4.02 -3.94 3.44
CA THR A 59 -3.80 -2.49 3.30
C THR A 59 -3.56 -2.10 1.85
N HIS A 60 -2.75 -2.86 1.12
CA HIS A 60 -2.40 -2.59 -0.27
C HIS A 60 -1.84 -3.81 -1.02
N ASP A 61 -1.47 -3.62 -2.29
CA ASP A 61 -1.21 -4.68 -3.27
C ASP A 61 0.24 -5.15 -3.38
N HIS A 62 1.17 -4.59 -2.61
CA HIS A 62 2.56 -5.03 -2.66
C HIS A 62 2.72 -6.45 -2.11
N ILE A 63 3.67 -7.18 -2.70
CA ILE A 63 3.84 -8.63 -2.47
C ILE A 63 4.10 -8.95 -0.99
N ASP A 64 4.83 -8.09 -0.29
CA ASP A 64 5.13 -8.18 1.14
C ASP A 64 3.92 -7.86 2.05
N HIS A 65 2.77 -7.47 1.50
CA HIS A 65 1.52 -7.28 2.23
C HIS A 65 0.39 -8.20 1.80
N ILE A 66 0.39 -8.69 0.55
CA ILE A 66 -0.70 -9.53 0.01
C ILE A 66 -0.26 -10.93 -0.43
N GLY A 67 1.03 -11.14 -0.69
CA GLY A 67 1.53 -12.34 -1.39
C GLY A 67 1.32 -13.66 -0.65
N GLY A 68 1.13 -13.61 0.67
CA GLY A 68 0.85 -14.78 1.51
C GLY A 68 -0.63 -15.18 1.56
N VAL A 69 -1.55 -14.38 1.01
CA VAL A 69 -2.99 -14.73 0.92
C VAL A 69 -3.21 -16.09 0.26
N ALA A 70 -2.37 -16.46 -0.71
CA ALA A 70 -2.45 -17.75 -1.41
C ALA A 70 -2.23 -18.98 -0.49
N GLN A 71 -1.68 -18.79 0.71
CA GLN A 71 -1.39 -19.86 1.67
C GLN A 71 -2.46 -19.97 2.76
N LEU A 72 -3.44 -19.08 2.77
CA LEU A 72 -4.51 -19.04 3.76
C LEU A 72 -5.78 -19.72 3.22
N ASP A 73 -6.67 -20.14 4.13
CA ASP A 73 -7.97 -20.69 3.76
C ASP A 73 -8.84 -19.64 3.05
N PHE A 74 -9.33 -19.98 1.85
CA PHE A 74 -10.15 -19.12 1.01
C PHE A 74 -11.55 -18.88 1.59
N ASN A 75 -11.95 -19.61 2.62
CA ASN A 75 -13.21 -19.37 3.33
C ASN A 75 -13.12 -18.26 4.37
N ILE A 76 -11.90 -17.85 4.77
CA ILE A 76 -11.74 -16.73 5.72
C ILE A 76 -12.12 -15.44 5.00
N PRO A 77 -13.07 -14.63 5.53
CA PRO A 77 -13.43 -13.36 4.92
C PRO A 77 -12.22 -12.44 4.75
N LEU A 78 -12.02 -11.93 3.54
CA LEU A 78 -10.92 -11.02 3.22
C LEU A 78 -11.48 -9.65 2.85
N TYR A 79 -10.89 -8.60 3.41
CA TYR A 79 -11.28 -7.22 3.20
C TYR A 79 -10.11 -6.44 2.61
N CYS A 80 -10.32 -5.81 1.46
CA CYS A 80 -9.31 -4.99 0.81
C CYS A 80 -9.98 -3.93 -0.08
N THR A 81 -9.21 -3.01 -0.62
CA THR A 81 -9.73 -2.06 -1.62
C THR A 81 -9.89 -2.73 -2.98
N GLU A 82 -10.68 -2.13 -3.87
CA GLU A 82 -10.88 -2.62 -5.25
C GLU A 82 -9.56 -2.78 -6.01
N ILE A 83 -8.59 -1.90 -5.75
CA ILE A 83 -7.27 -1.97 -6.42
C ILE A 83 -6.46 -3.15 -5.87
N ALA A 84 -6.38 -3.30 -4.55
CA ALA A 84 -5.69 -4.44 -3.94
C ALA A 84 -6.31 -5.79 -4.34
N ALA A 85 -7.62 -5.83 -4.56
CA ALA A 85 -8.32 -7.04 -5.00
C ALA A 85 -7.83 -7.58 -6.36
N LEU A 86 -7.28 -6.72 -7.23
CA LEU A 86 -6.77 -7.13 -8.54
C LEU A 86 -5.53 -8.04 -8.44
N SER A 87 -4.81 -7.96 -7.31
CA SER A 87 -3.62 -8.76 -7.02
C SER A 87 -3.93 -10.04 -6.23
N LEU A 88 -5.21 -10.29 -5.89
CA LEU A 88 -5.60 -11.50 -5.17
C LEU A 88 -5.47 -12.75 -6.05
N PRO A 89 -5.24 -13.93 -5.44
CA PRO A 89 -5.30 -15.19 -6.15
C PRO A 89 -6.63 -15.38 -6.90
N LYS A 90 -6.58 -16.01 -8.08
CA LYS A 90 -7.79 -16.27 -8.87
C LYS A 90 -8.81 -17.06 -8.05
N GLY A 91 -10.05 -16.57 -8.01
CA GLY A 91 -11.15 -17.21 -7.28
C GLY A 91 -11.16 -16.92 -5.77
N ARG A 92 -10.28 -16.02 -5.28
CA ARG A 92 -10.35 -15.55 -3.91
C ARG A 92 -11.48 -14.53 -3.76
N ASP A 93 -12.51 -14.90 -3.01
CA ASP A 93 -13.58 -13.98 -2.61
C ASP A 93 -13.05 -12.89 -1.67
N TRP A 94 -13.62 -11.69 -1.79
CA TRP A 94 -13.24 -10.53 -1.00
C TRP A 94 -14.42 -9.58 -0.78
N HIS A 95 -14.27 -8.71 0.21
CA HIS A 95 -15.22 -7.68 0.60
C HIS A 95 -14.55 -6.30 0.54
N PRO A 96 -15.28 -5.25 0.11
CA PRO A 96 -14.69 -3.94 -0.05
C PRO A 96 -14.39 -3.27 1.30
N LEU A 97 -13.13 -2.83 1.47
CA LEU A 97 -12.78 -1.75 2.38
C LEU A 97 -13.07 -0.40 1.69
N PRO A 98 -13.71 0.56 2.39
CA PRO A 98 -13.83 1.90 1.86
C PRO A 98 -12.43 2.52 1.73
N LEU A 99 -12.23 3.43 0.77
CA LEU A 99 -11.00 4.25 0.71
C LEU A 99 -10.96 5.26 1.85
N ARG A 100 -12.14 5.73 2.26
CA ARG A 100 -12.37 6.68 3.35
C ARG A 100 -13.69 6.33 4.02
N GLY A 101 -13.70 6.30 5.33
CA GLY A 101 -14.91 6.10 6.11
C GLY A 101 -14.81 4.88 7.01
N THR A 102 -15.95 4.41 7.50
CA THR A 102 -16.00 3.37 8.53
C THR A 102 -16.90 2.23 8.10
N CYS A 103 -16.47 1.00 8.34
CA CYS A 103 -17.25 -0.22 8.18
C CYS A 103 -17.20 -1.07 9.46
N ARG A 104 -17.95 -2.18 9.49
CA ARG A 104 -17.88 -3.17 10.57
C ARG A 104 -17.36 -4.49 10.04
N ILE A 105 -16.34 -5.03 10.71
CA ILE A 105 -15.71 -6.31 10.36
C ILE A 105 -15.70 -7.17 11.61
N ALA A 106 -16.35 -8.34 11.55
CA ALA A 106 -16.50 -9.23 12.70
C ALA A 106 -16.99 -8.53 13.99
N GLY A 107 -17.86 -7.51 13.85
CA GLY A 107 -18.37 -6.73 14.97
C GLY A 107 -17.48 -5.56 15.41
N ILE A 108 -16.27 -5.42 14.89
CA ILE A 108 -15.32 -4.34 15.21
C ILE A 108 -15.51 -3.18 14.23
N SER A 109 -15.51 -1.94 14.73
CA SER A 109 -15.53 -0.74 13.89
C SER A 109 -14.15 -0.53 13.30
N VAL A 110 -14.06 -0.47 11.96
CA VAL A 110 -12.82 -0.25 11.22
C VAL A 110 -12.97 0.99 10.35
N THR A 111 -12.14 1.98 10.61
CA THR A 111 -12.04 3.22 9.82
C THR A 111 -10.82 3.14 8.92
N THR A 112 -10.95 3.63 7.69
CA THR A 112 -9.87 3.67 6.71
C THR A 112 -9.68 5.08 6.16
N GLY A 113 -8.47 5.34 5.70
CA GLY A 113 -8.09 6.48 4.87
C GLY A 113 -6.90 6.10 4.00
N LEU A 114 -6.64 6.87 2.96
CA LEU A 114 -5.54 6.58 2.04
C LEU A 114 -4.18 6.77 2.73
N ASN A 115 -3.23 5.87 2.41
CA ASN A 115 -1.90 5.83 3.05
C ASN A 115 -0.80 6.59 2.28
N GLY A 116 -1.12 7.18 1.13
CA GLY A 116 -0.17 7.93 0.31
C GLY A 116 0.98 7.11 -0.28
N HIS A 117 1.05 5.81 -0.03
CA HIS A 117 2.15 4.95 -0.49
C HIS A 117 1.89 4.33 -1.85
N SER A 118 0.71 3.75 -2.03
CA SER A 118 0.34 3.06 -3.25
C SER A 118 -1.08 3.40 -3.69
N LEU A 119 -1.40 3.01 -4.92
CA LEU A 119 -2.67 3.32 -5.54
C LEU A 119 -3.81 2.59 -4.82
N GLY A 120 -4.68 3.34 -4.14
CA GLY A 120 -5.78 2.75 -3.37
C GLY A 120 -5.32 1.99 -2.12
N GLY A 121 -4.08 2.19 -1.69
CA GLY A 121 -3.60 1.73 -0.39
C GLY A 121 -4.28 2.50 0.75
N VAL A 122 -4.58 1.80 1.84
CA VAL A 122 -5.24 2.38 3.01
C VAL A 122 -4.53 2.03 4.30
N TRP A 123 -4.56 2.94 5.27
CA TRP A 123 -4.30 2.61 6.66
C TRP A 123 -5.59 2.13 7.34
N LEU A 124 -5.46 1.44 8.48
CA LEU A 124 -6.57 0.91 9.26
C LEU A 124 -6.58 1.53 10.66
N HIS A 125 -7.76 1.94 11.13
CA HIS A 125 -8.00 2.37 12.52
C HIS A 125 -9.13 1.54 13.12
N PHE A 126 -8.86 0.91 14.26
CA PHE A 126 -9.82 0.06 14.95
C PHE A 126 -10.40 0.79 16.15
N GLY A 127 -11.73 0.81 16.25
CA GLY A 127 -12.47 1.37 17.38
C GLY A 127 -12.41 0.49 18.64
N LEU A 128 -11.21 0.10 19.06
CA LEU A 128 -10.91 -0.76 20.21
C LEU A 128 -9.95 -0.02 21.16
N ASP A 129 -10.14 -0.15 22.47
CA ASP A 129 -9.23 0.37 23.52
C ASP A 129 -8.69 1.79 23.23
N GLU A 130 -9.59 2.76 23.03
CA GLU A 130 -9.27 4.17 22.71
C GLU A 130 -8.53 4.38 21.36
N GLY A 131 -8.52 3.37 20.49
CA GLY A 131 -8.05 3.41 19.12
C GLY A 131 -6.74 2.65 18.92
N ILE A 132 -6.72 1.79 17.91
CA ILE A 132 -5.51 1.12 17.41
C ILE A 132 -5.33 1.52 15.96
N TYR A 133 -4.18 2.08 15.62
CA TYR A 133 -3.83 2.48 14.27
C TYR A 133 -2.81 1.52 13.67
N TYR A 134 -3.01 1.09 12.43
CA TYR A 134 -2.04 0.36 11.63
C TYR A 134 -1.87 1.08 10.30
N SER A 135 -0.65 1.55 10.02
CA SER A 135 -0.39 2.35 8.82
C SER A 135 -0.39 1.53 7.53
N GLY A 136 -0.06 0.24 7.61
CA GLY A 136 0.58 -0.43 6.46
C GLY A 136 1.85 0.33 6.08
N ASP A 137 2.22 0.30 4.81
CA ASP A 137 3.20 1.25 4.28
C ASP A 137 2.58 2.64 4.15
N ILE A 138 3.35 3.69 4.45
CA ILE A 138 2.89 5.08 4.45
C ILE A 138 3.86 6.00 3.72
N SER A 139 3.32 6.99 2.99
CA SER A 139 4.12 8.11 2.51
C SER A 139 3.34 9.42 2.64
N LEU A 140 3.99 10.41 3.26
CA LEU A 140 3.49 11.78 3.37
C LEU A 140 4.01 12.68 2.25
N GLU A 141 4.99 12.22 1.47
CA GLU A 141 5.71 13.01 0.48
C GLU A 141 5.30 12.69 -0.97
N SER A 142 4.39 11.72 -1.17
CA SER A 142 3.84 11.40 -2.49
C SER A 142 3.27 12.65 -3.15
N LEU A 143 3.55 12.83 -4.45
CA LEU A 143 2.94 13.89 -5.25
C LEU A 143 1.59 13.46 -5.84
N SER A 144 1.43 12.16 -6.05
CA SER A 144 0.29 11.58 -6.77
C SER A 144 -0.73 10.96 -5.83
N PHE A 145 -0.32 10.12 -4.89
CA PHE A 145 -1.23 9.37 -4.03
C PHE A 145 -1.65 10.19 -2.82
N ALA A 146 -2.95 10.22 -2.58
CA ALA A 146 -3.48 10.98 -1.46
C ALA A 146 -3.19 10.28 -0.13
N PHE A 147 -2.95 11.11 0.89
CA PHE A 147 -2.83 10.69 2.28
C PHE A 147 -3.96 11.34 3.07
N ASP A 148 -4.67 10.56 3.88
CA ASP A 148 -5.68 11.07 4.79
C ASP A 148 -5.18 10.95 6.24
N TRP A 149 -5.35 12.01 7.05
CA TRP A 149 -4.91 11.97 8.45
C TRP A 149 -5.78 11.02 9.29
N PRO A 150 -5.19 10.06 10.02
CA PRO A 150 -5.96 9.15 10.86
C PRO A 150 -6.50 9.81 12.12
N PRO A 151 -7.58 9.28 12.72
CA PRO A 151 -8.02 9.67 14.05
C PRO A 151 -6.94 9.38 15.11
N LYS A 152 -7.06 10.01 16.28
CA LYS A 152 -6.20 9.69 17.43
C LYS A 152 -6.34 8.20 17.79
N ALA A 153 -5.22 7.58 18.14
CA ALA A 153 -5.14 6.20 18.61
C ALA A 153 -4.27 6.14 19.86
N LYS A 154 -4.61 5.22 20.78
CA LYS A 154 -3.80 4.88 21.95
C LYS A 154 -2.57 4.08 21.56
N VAL A 155 -2.73 3.18 20.58
CA VAL A 155 -1.65 2.35 20.03
C VAL A 155 -1.51 2.64 18.54
N ALA A 156 -0.27 2.82 18.09
CA ALA A 156 0.06 2.97 16.67
C ALA A 156 1.11 1.94 16.27
N LEU A 157 0.80 1.17 15.22
CA LEU A 157 1.68 0.28 14.51
C LEU A 157 2.08 0.98 13.22
N LEU A 158 3.32 1.45 13.16
CA LEU A 158 3.82 2.32 12.11
C LEU A 158 4.85 1.60 11.24
N ASP A 159 4.79 1.83 9.95
CA ASP A 159 5.91 1.60 9.04
C ASP A 159 7.12 2.44 9.50
N ALA A 160 8.28 1.80 9.45
CA ALA A 160 9.57 2.34 9.86
C ALA A 160 10.65 2.14 8.78
N SER A 161 10.25 1.89 7.53
CA SER A 161 11.15 1.60 6.40
C SER A 161 12.23 2.66 6.17
N TYR A 162 11.98 3.91 6.60
CA TYR A 162 12.90 5.04 6.48
C TYR A 162 13.27 5.63 7.85
N GLY A 163 13.13 4.86 8.94
CA GLY A 163 13.33 5.36 10.31
C GLY A 163 14.76 5.79 10.65
N ASP A 164 15.74 5.38 9.85
CA ASP A 164 17.15 5.80 9.92
C ASP A 164 17.55 6.78 8.80
N TYR A 165 16.58 7.25 8.01
CA TYR A 165 16.78 8.08 6.85
C TYR A 165 16.30 9.52 7.09
N ASP A 166 17.23 10.42 7.43
CA ASP A 166 16.92 11.83 7.70
C ASP A 166 16.83 12.72 6.45
N GLN A 167 17.08 12.16 5.27
CA GLN A 167 17.14 12.92 4.02
C GLN A 167 15.73 13.07 3.42
N PRO A 168 15.20 14.30 3.26
CA PRO A 168 13.89 14.51 2.65
C PRO A 168 13.85 14.05 1.19
N GLN A 169 12.69 13.59 0.71
CA GLN A 169 12.55 13.07 -0.66
C GLN A 169 12.98 14.12 -1.71
N GLN A 170 12.65 15.39 -1.49
CA GLN A 170 13.02 16.47 -2.41
C GLN A 170 14.53 16.61 -2.60
N ALA A 171 15.31 16.44 -1.53
CA ALA A 171 16.76 16.53 -1.62
C ALA A 171 17.37 15.34 -2.37
N CYS A 172 16.77 14.15 -2.25
CA CYS A 172 17.15 12.98 -3.06
C CYS A 172 16.85 13.20 -4.55
N ILE A 173 15.71 13.82 -4.86
CA ILE A 173 15.33 14.19 -6.23
C ILE A 173 16.34 15.19 -6.80
N ASP A 174 16.65 16.27 -6.08
CA ASP A 174 17.59 17.29 -6.54
C ASP A 174 18.99 16.67 -6.81
N ALA A 175 19.45 15.82 -5.89
CA ALA A 175 20.70 15.08 -6.05
C ALA A 175 20.69 14.11 -7.24
N LEU A 176 19.55 13.50 -7.56
CA LEU A 176 19.39 12.68 -8.77
C LEU A 176 19.45 13.57 -10.03
N MET A 177 18.79 14.73 -10.01
CA MET A 177 18.76 15.67 -11.14
C MET A 177 20.16 16.16 -11.52
N GLU A 178 21.03 16.43 -10.54
CA GLU A 178 22.42 16.84 -10.77
C GLU A 178 23.26 15.76 -11.47
N ARG A 179 22.90 14.48 -11.28
CA ARG A 179 23.62 13.33 -11.84
C ARG A 179 23.04 12.84 -13.15
N MET A 180 21.82 13.23 -13.49
CA MET A 180 21.16 12.83 -14.72
C MET A 180 21.98 13.23 -15.96
N ARG A 181 21.94 12.36 -16.97
CA ARG A 181 22.55 12.55 -18.29
C ARG A 181 21.51 12.23 -19.36
N PRO A 182 21.71 12.65 -20.61
CA PRO A 182 20.92 12.12 -21.71
C PRO A 182 20.92 10.60 -21.69
N GLN A 183 19.75 9.98 -21.84
CA GLN A 183 19.57 8.51 -21.85
C GLN A 183 19.87 7.82 -20.50
N SER A 184 19.72 8.52 -19.36
CA SER A 184 19.72 7.88 -18.04
C SER A 184 18.59 6.86 -17.92
N LEU A 185 18.92 5.65 -17.43
CA LEU A 185 17.98 4.60 -17.08
C LEU A 185 17.70 4.65 -15.56
N LEU A 186 16.43 4.64 -15.17
CA LEU A 186 15.99 4.70 -13.78
C LEU A 186 15.21 3.42 -13.44
N PRO A 187 15.81 2.44 -12.75
CA PRO A 187 15.11 1.23 -12.36
C PRO A 187 14.13 1.54 -11.22
N VAL A 188 12.85 1.35 -11.48
CA VAL A 188 11.76 1.73 -10.57
C VAL A 188 10.65 0.67 -10.58
N PRO A 189 9.98 0.42 -9.45
CA PRO A 189 8.75 -0.35 -9.43
C PRO A 189 7.69 0.30 -10.34
N PRO A 190 6.96 -0.48 -11.17
CA PRO A 190 5.88 0.04 -12.00
C PRO A 190 4.77 0.70 -11.19
N SER A 191 4.40 0.12 -10.05
CA SER A 191 3.42 0.70 -9.12
C SER A 191 4.06 1.85 -8.33
N GLY A 192 3.44 3.03 -8.41
CA GLY A 192 3.86 4.20 -7.66
C GLY A 192 5.06 4.94 -8.22
N ARG A 193 6.27 4.44 -7.98
CA ARG A 193 7.51 5.22 -8.18
C ARG A 193 7.76 5.60 -9.64
N ALA A 194 7.47 4.70 -10.59
CA ALA A 194 7.57 4.99 -12.01
C ALA A 194 6.69 6.18 -12.42
N LEU A 195 5.43 6.20 -11.97
CA LEU A 195 4.49 7.28 -12.23
C LEU A 195 4.97 8.59 -11.63
N GLU A 196 5.35 8.59 -10.35
CA GLU A 196 5.78 9.81 -9.64
C GLU A 196 7.02 10.43 -10.30
N MET A 197 8.01 9.61 -10.63
CA MET A 197 9.24 10.06 -11.27
C MET A 197 8.98 10.58 -12.68
N ALA A 198 8.12 9.92 -13.47
CA ALA A 198 7.76 10.39 -14.80
C ALA A 198 7.14 11.80 -14.75
N ILE A 199 6.19 12.03 -13.84
CA ILE A 199 5.55 13.34 -13.64
C ILE A 199 6.59 14.40 -13.24
N GLN A 200 7.46 14.09 -12.27
CA GLN A 200 8.45 15.04 -11.78
C GLN A 200 9.49 15.44 -12.84
N LEU A 201 9.91 14.48 -13.66
CA LEU A 201 10.86 14.69 -14.74
C LEU A 201 10.26 15.55 -15.85
N GLU A 202 9.01 15.28 -16.23
CA GLU A 202 8.33 16.10 -17.24
C GLU A 202 8.05 17.52 -16.79
N GLN A 203 7.65 17.72 -15.53
CA GLN A 203 7.50 19.07 -14.98
C GLN A 203 8.81 19.87 -15.04
N ARG A 204 9.95 19.19 -15.11
CA ARG A 204 11.30 19.77 -15.28
C ARG A 204 11.78 19.80 -16.74
N GLY A 205 10.91 19.45 -17.70
CA GLY A 205 11.18 19.55 -19.14
C GLY A 205 11.90 18.35 -19.76
N TYR A 206 12.02 17.23 -19.04
CA TYR A 206 12.61 16.01 -19.59
C TYR A 206 11.59 15.25 -20.45
N THR A 207 12.07 14.62 -21.53
CA THR A 207 11.30 13.62 -22.27
C THR A 207 11.50 12.26 -21.59
N VAL A 208 10.41 11.63 -21.17
CA VAL A 208 10.43 10.34 -20.47
C VAL A 208 9.98 9.23 -21.42
N SER A 209 10.68 8.10 -21.37
CA SER A 209 10.26 6.84 -21.96
C SER A 209 9.97 5.84 -20.86
N LEU A 210 8.93 5.03 -21.03
CA LEU A 210 8.52 3.99 -20.08
C LEU A 210 8.55 2.63 -20.75
N ASP A 211 8.92 1.61 -19.99
CA ASP A 211 8.77 0.22 -20.42
C ASP A 211 7.27 -0.17 -20.52
N PRO A 212 6.95 -1.29 -21.20
CA PRO A 212 5.55 -1.71 -21.39
C PRO A 212 4.77 -1.94 -20.09
N VAL A 213 5.43 -2.34 -19.00
CA VAL A 213 4.76 -2.62 -17.71
C VAL A 213 4.35 -1.31 -17.04
N CYS A 214 5.23 -0.32 -17.06
CA CYS A 214 4.95 1.03 -16.57
C CYS A 214 3.86 1.72 -17.42
N VAL A 215 3.84 1.51 -18.73
CA VAL A 215 2.78 2.00 -19.62
C VAL A 215 1.44 1.34 -19.30
N ALA A 216 1.40 0.03 -19.07
CA ALA A 216 0.17 -0.65 -18.69
C ALA A 216 -0.40 -0.12 -17.37
N PHE A 217 0.47 0.09 -16.36
CA PHE A 217 0.08 0.70 -15.09
C PHE A 217 -0.44 2.14 -15.26
N LEU A 218 0.20 2.93 -16.12
CA LEU A 218 -0.25 4.29 -16.44
C LEU A 218 -1.66 4.30 -17.06
N GLU A 219 -1.92 3.44 -18.03
CA GLU A 219 -3.24 3.36 -18.67
C GLU A 219 -4.32 2.93 -17.69
N GLN A 220 -3.99 1.99 -16.79
CA GLN A 220 -4.85 1.63 -15.67
C GLN A 220 -5.15 2.87 -14.82
N VAL A 221 -4.14 3.61 -14.38
CA VAL A 221 -4.28 4.85 -13.60
C VAL A 221 -5.17 5.88 -14.31
N ARG A 222 -4.97 6.13 -15.62
CA ARG A 222 -5.76 7.09 -16.42
C ARG A 222 -7.25 6.76 -16.52
N SER A 223 -7.60 5.49 -16.32
CA SER A 223 -8.99 5.02 -16.30
C SER A 223 -9.68 5.24 -14.95
N LEU A 224 -8.92 5.46 -13.88
CA LEU A 224 -9.45 5.54 -12.52
C LEU A 224 -10.10 6.88 -12.19
N SER A 225 -10.95 6.83 -11.17
CA SER A 225 -11.57 8.01 -10.57
C SER A 225 -10.53 8.89 -9.87
N PRO A 226 -10.70 10.23 -9.88
CA PRO A 226 -9.87 11.16 -9.11
C PRO A 226 -9.70 10.85 -7.61
N ARG A 227 -10.62 10.09 -7.01
CA ARG A 227 -10.69 9.81 -5.56
C ARG A 227 -9.43 9.18 -4.95
N TYR A 228 -8.56 8.60 -5.78
CA TYR A 228 -7.31 7.95 -5.37
C TYR A 228 -6.12 8.91 -5.28
N PHE A 229 -6.23 10.10 -5.85
CA PHE A 229 -5.10 11.01 -6.05
C PHE A 229 -5.22 12.30 -5.24
N GLN A 230 -4.08 12.95 -5.00
CA GLN A 230 -4.04 14.27 -4.38
C GLN A 230 -4.68 15.33 -5.27
N GLU A 231 -5.37 16.29 -4.66
CA GLU A 231 -5.96 17.43 -5.37
C GLU A 231 -4.92 18.21 -6.19
N ALA A 232 -3.71 18.35 -5.66
CA ALA A 232 -2.61 19.03 -6.33
C ALA A 232 -2.21 18.34 -7.65
N PHE A 233 -2.19 17.01 -7.65
CA PHE A 233 -1.99 16.21 -8.85
C PHE A 233 -3.17 16.35 -9.82
N MET A 234 -4.39 16.39 -9.30
CA MET A 234 -5.60 16.54 -10.10
C MET A 234 -5.63 17.82 -10.96
N ARG A 235 -4.93 18.89 -10.54
CA ARG A 235 -4.78 20.11 -11.35
C ARG A 235 -4.06 19.88 -12.68
N HIS A 236 -3.18 18.87 -12.75
CA HIS A 236 -2.42 18.51 -13.95
C HIS A 236 -3.04 17.32 -14.70
N TRP A 237 -4.09 16.70 -14.14
CA TRP A 237 -4.72 15.47 -14.62
C TRP A 237 -5.26 15.54 -16.04
N ARG A 238 -5.82 16.68 -16.46
CA ARG A 238 -6.33 16.86 -17.83
C ARG A 238 -5.22 16.78 -18.87
N ASN A 239 -4.05 17.31 -18.57
CA ASN A 239 -2.88 17.21 -19.45
C ASN A 239 -2.31 15.78 -19.42
N PHE A 240 -2.26 15.18 -18.23
CA PHE A 240 -1.87 13.79 -18.03
C PHE A 240 -2.74 12.77 -18.78
N ARG A 241 -4.07 12.96 -18.83
CA ARG A 241 -5.02 12.10 -19.57
C ARG A 241 -4.96 12.27 -21.09
N ARG A 242 -4.56 13.45 -21.59
CA ARG A 242 -4.50 13.72 -23.04
C ARG A 242 -3.31 13.05 -23.73
N GLY A 243 -2.49 12.33 -22.95
CA GLY A 243 -1.27 11.71 -23.42
C GLY A 243 -0.13 12.69 -23.31
N PHE A 244 0.82 12.37 -22.45
CA PHE A 244 2.16 12.90 -22.62
C PHE A 244 2.82 12.24 -23.83
N GLY A 245 3.81 12.91 -24.43
CA GLY A 245 4.58 12.40 -25.57
C GLY A 245 5.54 11.26 -25.22
N TRP A 246 5.16 10.40 -24.27
CA TRP A 246 5.97 9.29 -23.79
C TRP A 246 6.11 8.26 -24.89
N LYS A 247 7.35 7.89 -25.17
CA LYS A 247 7.65 6.83 -26.11
C LYS A 247 7.79 5.54 -25.33
N VAL A 248 7.13 4.49 -25.83
CA VAL A 248 7.38 3.13 -25.37
C VAL A 248 8.75 2.72 -25.91
N ILE A 249 9.63 2.22 -25.04
CA ILE A 249 10.94 1.69 -25.40
C ILE A 249 11.00 0.18 -25.24
#